data_AF-A0A9E5EPV9-F1
#
_entry.id   AF-A0A9E5EPV9-F1
#
_cell.length_a   1.000
_cell.length_b   1.000
_cell.length_c   1.000
_cell.angle_alpha   90.00
_cell.angle_beta   90.00
_cell.angle_gamma   90.00
#
_symmetry.space_group_name_H-M   'P 1'
#
loop_
_entity.id
_entity.type
_entity.pdbx_description
1 polymer ?
#
loop_
_entity_poly.entity_id
_entity_poly.type
_entity_poly.pdbx_seq_one_letter_code
_entity_poly.pdbx_strand_id
1 'polypeptide(L)'
;ATAEQVLAELEKNADAHIHMPSPSYWPIVLAAGMPVVALGVIYSIPVAIVGGLIMLYAIYGWALEPATAPAIDHDESSSNGHNGHAVGASHG
;
A
#
# COMPACT_ATOMS: atom_id res chain seq x y z
N ALA A 1 -26.59 -15.35 22.74
CA ALA A 1 -25.88 -14.11 22.38
C ALA A 1 -26.85 -13.23 21.61
N THR A 2 -26.93 -11.94 21.95
CA THR A 2 -27.73 -10.97 21.18
C THR A 2 -26.88 -10.43 20.01
N ALA A 3 -27.49 -10.06 18.88
CA ALA A 3 -26.78 -9.63 17.68
C ALA A 3 -25.84 -8.43 17.92
N GLU A 4 -26.21 -7.57 18.87
CA GLU A 4 -25.47 -6.36 19.24
C GLU A 4 -24.17 -6.70 20.00
N GLN A 5 -24.20 -7.75 20.83
CA GLN A 5 -23.00 -8.25 21.52
C GLN A 5 -22.00 -8.85 20.53
N VAL A 6 -22.49 -9.57 19.51
CA VAL A 6 -21.63 -10.12 18.46
C VAL A 6 -21.00 -8.98 17.65
N LEU A 7 -21.79 -7.95 17.27
CA LEU A 7 -21.27 -6.82 16.52
C LEU A 7 -20.22 -6.02 17.29
N ALA A 8 -20.47 -5.73 18.57
CA ALA A 8 -19.51 -5.04 19.45
C ALA A 8 -18.21 -5.84 19.65
N GLU A 9 -18.30 -7.17 19.68
CA GLU A 9 -17.13 -8.04 19.77
C GLU A 9 -16.35 -8.08 18.45
N LEU A 10 -17.02 -8.03 17.29
CA LEU A 10 -16.34 -7.93 15.99
C LEU A 10 -15.68 -6.58 15.78
N GLU A 11 -16.30 -5.47 16.18
CA GLU A 11 -15.69 -4.14 16.12
C GLU A 11 -14.48 -4.04 17.06
N LYS A 12 -14.57 -4.62 18.26
CA LYS A 12 -13.46 -4.64 19.23
C LYS A 12 -12.28 -5.51 18.77
N ASN A 13 -12.55 -6.57 18.01
CA ASN A 13 -11.53 -7.48 17.47
C ASN A 13 -11.20 -7.19 15.98
N ALA A 14 -11.73 -6.12 15.40
CA ALA A 14 -11.41 -5.74 14.04
C ALA A 14 -9.97 -5.25 13.98
N ASP A 15 -9.17 -5.87 13.12
CA ASP A 15 -7.77 -5.49 12.92
C ASP A 15 -7.74 -4.09 12.27
N ALA A 16 -7.34 -3.08 13.02
CA ALA A 16 -7.30 -1.68 12.54
C ALA A 16 -6.20 -1.48 11.48
N HIS A 17 -5.24 -2.40 11.40
CA HIS A 17 -4.11 -2.31 10.48
C HIS A 17 -4.34 -3.18 9.25
N ILE A 18 -4.99 -2.59 8.25
CA ILE A 18 -5.01 -3.18 6.91
C ILE A 18 -3.63 -2.95 6.27
N HIS A 19 -2.82 -4.00 6.21
CA HIS A 19 -1.52 -3.95 5.52
C HIS A 19 -1.77 -3.85 4.01
N MET A 20 -1.71 -2.63 3.49
CA MET A 20 -1.71 -2.41 2.04
C MET A 20 -0.29 -2.69 1.52
N PRO A 21 -0.13 -3.42 0.40
CA PRO A 21 1.18 -3.57 -0.23
C PRO A 21 1.70 -2.19 -0.64
N SER A 22 3.02 -2.01 -0.60
CA SER A 22 3.63 -0.77 -1.06
C SER A 22 3.33 -0.55 -2.55
N PRO A 23 2.97 0.67 -2.97
CA PRO A 23 2.84 0.99 -4.39
C PRO A 23 4.18 0.86 -5.12
N SER A 24 4.17 0.28 -6.33
CA SER A 24 5.35 0.19 -7.21
C SER A 24 4.97 0.57 -8.65
N TYR A 25 5.80 1.42 -9.28
CA TYR A 25 5.57 1.91 -10.65
C TYR A 25 6.30 1.09 -11.72
N TRP A 26 7.27 0.24 -11.34
CA TRP A 26 8.08 -0.51 -12.29
C TRP A 26 7.30 -1.46 -13.20
N PRO A 27 6.23 -2.16 -12.75
CA PRO A 27 5.43 -3.00 -13.64
C PRO A 27 4.84 -2.22 -14.83
N ILE A 28 4.45 -0.97 -14.62
CA ILE A 28 3.91 -0.10 -15.68
C ILE A 28 5.01 0.32 -16.67
N VAL A 29 6.21 0.65 -16.18
CA VAL A 29 7.35 0.99 -17.03
C VAL A 29 7.77 -0.22 -17.89
N LEU A 30 7.81 -1.42 -17.29
CA LEU A 30 8.09 -2.66 -18.00
C LEU A 30 7.05 -2.94 -19.10
N ALA A 31 5.77 -2.78 -18.77
CA ALA A 31 4.68 -2.95 -19.72
C ALA A 31 4.77 -1.96 -20.88
N ALA A 32 5.14 -0.70 -20.63
CA ALA A 32 5.33 0.31 -21.68
C ALA A 32 6.51 -0.01 -22.62
N GLY A 33 7.55 -0.70 -22.13
CA GLY A 33 8.66 -1.16 -22.95
C GLY A 33 8.27 -2.25 -23.97
N MET A 34 7.30 -3.12 -23.63
CA MET A 34 6.92 -4.25 -24.50
C MET A 34 6.37 -3.82 -25.87
N PRO A 35 5.44 -2.86 -25.99
CA PRO A 35 5.01 -2.32 -27.28
C PRO A 35 6.16 -1.72 -28.08
N VAL A 36 7.12 -1.04 -27.44
CA VAL A 36 8.28 -0.44 -28.13
C VAL A 36 9.16 -1.53 -28.73
N VAL A 37 9.43 -2.61 -27.98
CA VAL A 37 10.13 -3.79 -28.50
C VAL A 37 9.37 -4.41 -29.66
N ALA A 38 8.08 -4.66 -29.49
CA ALA A 38 7.25 -5.30 -30.52
C ALA A 38 7.23 -4.49 -31.82
N LEU A 39 7.00 -3.18 -31.74
CA LEU A 39 7.06 -2.28 -32.89
C LEU A 39 8.46 -2.23 -33.50
N GLY A 40 9.50 -2.23 -32.68
CA GLY A 40 10.87 -2.29 -33.14
C GLY A 40 11.20 -3.56 -33.93
N VAL A 41 10.74 -4.72 -33.46
CA VAL A 41 10.95 -5.99 -34.18
C VAL A 41 10.26 -5.98 -35.55
N ILE A 42 9.09 -5.32 -35.66
CA ILE A 42 8.35 -5.24 -36.93
C ILE A 42 8.99 -4.25 -37.91
N TYR A 43 9.42 -3.07 -37.42
CA TYR A 43 9.75 -1.94 -38.30
C TYR A 43 11.22 -1.50 -38.28
N SER A 44 11.96 -1.71 -37.17
CA SER A 44 13.32 -1.19 -37.00
C SER A 44 14.06 -1.81 -35.81
N ILE A 45 15.11 -2.60 -36.07
CA ILE A 45 15.94 -3.22 -35.02
C ILE A 45 16.49 -2.18 -34.02
N PRO A 46 16.98 -0.99 -34.42
CA PRO A 46 17.34 0.06 -33.47
C PRO A 46 16.23 0.43 -32.47
N VAL A 47 14.96 0.50 -32.92
CA VAL A 47 13.82 0.77 -32.04
C VAL A 47 13.60 -0.41 -31.07
N ALA A 48 13.82 -1.64 -31.52
CA ALA A 48 13.73 -2.82 -30.65
C ALA A 48 14.77 -2.78 -29.54
N ILE A 49 16.00 -2.34 -29.86
CA ILE A 49 17.08 -2.16 -28.88
C ILE A 49 16.67 -1.12 -27.84
N VAL A 50 16.11 0.02 -28.26
CA VAL A 50 15.61 1.04 -27.33
C VAL A 50 14.54 0.48 -26.40
N GLY A 51 13.56 -0.25 -26.94
CA GLY A 51 12.55 -0.93 -26.11
C GLY A 51 13.16 -1.94 -25.13
N GLY A 52 14.17 -2.69 -25.56
CA GLY A 52 14.89 -3.65 -24.73
C GLY A 52 15.64 -2.97 -23.58
N LEU A 53 16.25 -1.81 -23.82
CA LEU A 53 16.90 -1.00 -22.79
C LEU A 53 15.89 -0.47 -21.77
N ILE A 54 14.70 -0.05 -22.21
CA ILE A 54 13.61 0.37 -21.30
C ILE A 54 13.19 -0.79 -20.40
N MET A 55 13.00 -1.99 -20.96
CA MET A 55 12.64 -3.18 -20.18
C MET A 55 13.75 -3.58 -19.20
N LEU A 56 15.01 -3.57 -19.63
CA LEU A 56 16.15 -3.88 -18.77
C LEU A 56 16.25 -2.89 -17.60
N TYR A 57 16.08 -1.59 -17.88
CA TYR A 57 16.03 -0.55 -16.85
C TYR A 57 14.87 -0.79 -15.88
N ALA A 58 13.69 -1.14 -16.38
CA ALA A 58 12.52 -1.39 -15.55
C ALA A 58 12.72 -2.58 -14.59
N ILE A 59 13.26 -3.68 -15.11
CA ILE A 59 13.56 -4.88 -14.31
C ILE A 59 14.64 -4.58 -13.27
N TYR A 60 15.70 -3.86 -13.67
CA TYR A 60 16.78 -3.51 -12.77
C TYR A 60 16.30 -2.60 -11.62
N GLY A 61 15.51 -1.58 -11.95
CA GLY A 61 14.92 -0.70 -10.96
C GLY A 61 13.94 -1.41 -10.03
N TRP A 62 13.14 -2.33 -10.59
CA TRP A 62 12.22 -3.15 -9.80
C TRP A 62 12.98 -4.07 -8.82
N ALA A 63 14.09 -4.65 -9.25
CA ALA A 63 14.91 -5.52 -8.42
C ALA A 63 15.59 -4.78 -7.25
N LEU A 64 15.82 -3.47 -7.38
CA LEU A 64 16.44 -2.65 -6.35
C LEU A 64 15.42 -1.94 -5.45
N GLU A 65 14.13 -1.98 -5.77
CA GLU A 65 13.08 -1.36 -4.97
C GLU A 65 12.86 -2.11 -3.65
N PRO A 66 12.78 -1.43 -2.50
CA PRO A 66 12.42 -2.05 -1.23
C PRO A 66 11.00 -2.64 -1.23
N ALA A 67 10.84 -3.85 -0.70
CA ALA A 67 9.55 -4.56 -0.69
C ALA A 67 8.48 -3.94 0.23
N THR A 68 8.87 -3.04 1.12
CA THR A 68 7.97 -2.33 2.03
C THR A 68 8.39 -0.87 2.14
N ALA A 69 7.41 0.03 2.15
CA ALA A 69 7.67 1.42 2.49
C ALA A 69 8.13 1.54 3.95
N PRO A 70 8.96 2.54 4.29
CA PRO A 70 9.18 2.92 5.69
C PRO A 70 7.83 3.18 6.37
N ALA A 71 7.71 2.86 7.66
CA ALA A 71 6.54 3.26 8.44
C ALA A 71 6.39 4.78 8.30
N ILE A 72 5.29 5.21 7.71
CA ILE A 72 4.90 6.62 7.66
C ILE A 72 4.19 6.87 8.98
N ASP A 73 4.78 7.71 9.82
CA ASP A 73 4.18 8.16 11.06
C ASP A 73 2.91 8.93 10.69
N HIS A 74 1.76 8.28 10.73
CA HIS A 74 0.49 8.96 10.61
C HIS A 74 0.18 9.55 11.99
N ASP A 75 0.61 10.79 12.21
CA ASP A 75 0.21 11.55 13.39
C ASP A 75 -1.32 11.73 13.37
N GLU A 76 -2.04 10.91 14.14
CA GLU A 76 -3.43 11.21 14.50
C GLU A 76 -3.45 12.44 15.39
N SER A 77 -3.51 13.61 14.76
CA SER A 77 -4.08 14.80 15.37
C SER A 77 -5.62 14.72 15.34
N SER A 78 -6.17 13.73 16.03
CA SER A 78 -7.62 13.60 16.26
C SER A 78 -7.89 13.73 17.76
N SER A 79 -8.14 14.97 18.15
CA SER A 79 -8.76 15.36 19.40
C SER A 79 -9.92 14.45 19.81
N ASN A 80 -9.83 13.78 20.96
CA ASN A 80 -11.03 13.54 21.78
C ASN A 80 -10.67 13.37 23.26
N GLY A 81 -10.63 14.49 23.98
CA GLY A 81 -10.73 14.47 25.43
C GLY A 81 -12.11 13.96 25.84
N HIS A 82 -12.17 12.86 26.60
CA HIS A 82 -13.38 12.42 27.29
C HIS A 82 -13.05 12.03 28.74
N ASN A 83 -13.08 13.05 29.60
CA ASN A 83 -13.79 13.10 30.89
C ASN A 83 -13.73 11.85 31.78
N GLY A 84 -12.77 11.82 32.70
CA GLY A 84 -12.80 10.95 33.87
C GLY A 84 -13.94 11.33 34.82
N HIS A 85 -15.10 10.68 34.65
CA HIS A 85 -16.23 10.80 35.58
C HIS A 85 -16.05 9.78 36.72
N ALA A 86 -15.30 10.17 37.76
CA ALA A 86 -15.23 9.41 39.01
C ALA A 86 -16.51 9.66 39.82
N VAL A 87 -17.48 8.75 39.72
CA VAL A 87 -18.62 8.69 40.65
C VAL A 87 -18.18 7.95 41.91
N GLY A 88 -17.72 8.70 42.91
CA GLY A 88 -17.46 8.19 44.25
C GLY A 88 -18.77 8.10 45.05
N ALA A 89 -19.28 6.89 45.22
CA ALA A 89 -20.34 6.61 46.18
C ALA A 89 -19.75 6.59 47.60
N SER A 90 -19.98 7.66 48.37
CA SER A 90 -19.80 7.67 49.83
C SER A 90 -21.13 7.32 50.51
N HIS A 91 -21.21 6.14 51.12
CA HIS A 91 -22.24 5.76 52.08
C HIS A 91 -21.58 5.37 53.39
N GLY A 92 -22.09 5.95 54.49
CA GLY A 92 -22.05 5.39 55.85
C GLY A 92 -20.83 5.71 56.68
#